data_AF-A0A7M2QND0-F1
#
_entry.id   AF-A0A7M2QND0-F1
#
_cell.length_a   1.000
_cell.length_b   1.000
_cell.length_c   1.000
_cell.angle_alpha   90.00
_cell.angle_beta   90.00
_cell.angle_gamma   90.00
#
_symmetry.space_group_name_H-M   'P 1'
#
loop_
_entity.id
_entity.type
_entity.pdbx_description
1 polymer ?
#
loop_
_entity_poly.entity_id
_entity_poly.type
_entity_poly.pdbx_seq_one_letter_code
_entity_poly.pdbx_strand_id
1 'polypeptide(L)'
;MKRKLFLALFLTISFGASSAEKSQDLDGAKFGEDWPLTFEKASVSCVNGRYAFVYDKATDDRYPLNGLAISGVKSGKLEGSDIDAVWKDNPYYKGVKIPLDPVMDAATALCE
;
A
#
# COMPACT_ATOMS: atom_id res chain seq x y z
N MET A 1 -38.78 -42.36 32.48
CA MET A 1 -38.56 -40.92 32.19
C MET A 1 -37.15 -40.75 31.61
N LYS A 2 -37.02 -40.44 30.31
CA LYS A 2 -35.71 -40.29 29.65
C LYS A 2 -35.52 -38.82 29.26
N ARG A 3 -34.74 -38.06 30.03
CA ARG A 3 -34.32 -36.69 29.71
C ARG A 3 -33.37 -36.75 28.51
N LYS A 4 -33.84 -36.38 27.32
CA LYS A 4 -32.96 -36.16 26.17
C LYS A 4 -32.38 -34.76 26.30
N LEU A 5 -31.11 -34.69 26.68
CA LEU A 5 -30.32 -33.45 26.70
C LEU A 5 -29.87 -33.17 25.25
N PHE A 6 -30.58 -32.32 24.53
CA PHE A 6 -30.14 -31.81 23.23
C PHE A 6 -29.16 -30.66 23.48
N LEU A 7 -27.87 -30.93 23.36
CA LEU A 7 -26.81 -29.94 23.44
C LEU A 7 -26.66 -29.28 22.07
N ALA A 8 -27.29 -28.12 21.88
CA ALA A 8 -27.18 -27.33 20.66
C ALA A 8 -25.80 -26.62 20.64
N LEU A 9 -24.89 -27.15 19.83
CA LEU A 9 -23.58 -26.55 19.55
C LEU A 9 -23.78 -25.37 18.59
N PHE A 10 -23.87 -24.15 19.12
CA PHE A 10 -23.86 -22.93 18.33
C PHE A 10 -22.45 -22.71 17.76
N LEU A 11 -22.21 -23.13 16.52
CA LEU A 11 -21.08 -22.63 15.72
C LEU A 11 -21.36 -21.17 15.34
N THR A 12 -20.80 -20.24 16.10
CA THR A 12 -20.72 -18.84 15.69
C THR A 12 -19.63 -18.73 14.63
N ILE A 13 -20.04 -18.63 13.35
CA ILE A 13 -19.13 -18.30 12.25
C ILE A 13 -18.86 -16.81 12.36
N SER A 14 -17.73 -16.45 12.96
CA SER A 14 -17.22 -15.08 12.97
C SER A 14 -16.75 -14.75 11.55
N PHE A 15 -17.61 -14.15 10.73
CA PHE A 15 -17.19 -13.50 9.49
C PHE A 15 -16.37 -12.28 9.87
N GLY A 16 -15.05 -12.41 9.90
CA GLY A 16 -14.16 -11.26 9.94
C GLY A 16 -14.41 -10.43 8.69
N ALA A 17 -14.82 -9.18 8.86
CA ALA A 17 -14.90 -8.23 7.77
C ALA A 17 -13.48 -7.93 7.27
N SER A 18 -12.98 -8.74 6.33
CA SER A 18 -11.77 -8.39 5.57
C SER A 18 -12.15 -7.23 4.67
N SER A 19 -11.77 -6.01 5.06
CA SER A 19 -11.77 -4.89 4.12
C SER A 19 -10.77 -5.23 3.04
N ALA A 20 -11.24 -5.50 1.82
CA ALA A 20 -10.36 -5.65 0.67
C ALA A 20 -9.46 -4.41 0.57
N GLU A 21 -8.16 -4.63 0.45
CA GLU A 21 -7.19 -3.55 0.23
C GLU A 21 -7.56 -2.85 -1.08
N LYS A 22 -7.89 -1.55 -1.01
CA LYS A 22 -8.17 -0.76 -2.21
C LYS A 22 -6.85 -0.51 -2.92
N SER A 23 -6.82 -0.77 -4.23
CA SER A 23 -5.64 -0.55 -5.07
C SER A 23 -5.98 0.11 -6.40
N GLN A 24 -5.02 0.80 -6.99
CA GLN A 24 -5.14 1.43 -8.30
C GLN A 24 -3.83 1.27 -9.09
N ASP A 25 -3.93 0.82 -10.33
CA ASP A 25 -2.80 0.80 -11.25
C ASP A 25 -2.47 2.20 -11.78
N LEU A 26 -1.18 2.50 -11.84
CA LEU A 26 -0.63 3.72 -12.42
C LEU A 26 0.34 3.36 -13.54
N ASP A 27 0.36 4.23 -14.55
CA ASP A 27 1.27 4.13 -15.68
C ASP A 27 2.14 5.39 -15.73
N GLY A 28 3.41 5.25 -15.34
CA GLY A 28 4.38 6.34 -15.30
C GLY A 28 4.55 7.06 -16.63
N ALA A 29 4.31 6.38 -17.76
CA ALA A 29 4.36 7.01 -19.08
C ALA A 29 3.36 8.17 -19.23
N LYS A 30 2.26 8.18 -18.47
CA LYS A 30 1.26 9.26 -18.48
C LYS A 30 1.73 10.54 -17.78
N PHE A 31 2.77 10.44 -16.94
CA PHE A 31 3.30 11.55 -16.15
C PHE A 31 4.64 12.08 -16.71
N GLY A 32 5.27 11.36 -17.64
CA GLY A 32 6.50 11.82 -18.28
C GLY A 32 7.61 12.11 -17.27
N GLU A 33 8.15 13.34 -17.30
CA GLU A 33 9.23 13.78 -16.40
C GLU A 33 8.78 13.92 -14.94
N ASP A 34 7.48 14.05 -14.67
CA ASP A 34 6.94 14.16 -13.32
C ASP A 34 6.83 12.78 -12.63
N TRP A 35 7.12 11.69 -13.33
CA TRP A 35 7.05 10.34 -12.76
C TRP A 35 8.23 10.06 -11.80
N PRO A 36 7.98 9.85 -10.49
CA PRO A 36 9.04 9.91 -9.49
C PRO A 36 9.78 8.58 -9.26
N LEU A 37 9.32 7.47 -9.86
CA LEU A 37 9.81 6.12 -9.56
C LEU A 37 10.66 5.54 -10.70
N THR A 38 11.67 4.76 -10.37
CA THR A 38 12.58 4.09 -11.32
C THR A 38 11.87 3.07 -12.22
N PHE A 39 10.76 2.48 -11.76
CA PHE A 39 9.89 1.60 -12.53
C PHE A 39 8.68 2.34 -13.09
N GLU A 40 8.21 1.97 -14.28
CA GLU A 40 7.11 2.67 -14.97
C GLU A 40 5.72 2.19 -14.54
N LYS A 41 5.52 0.86 -14.40
CA LYS A 41 4.22 0.29 -14.06
C LYS A 41 4.11 0.10 -12.56
N ALA A 42 3.19 0.81 -11.94
CA ALA A 42 3.00 0.78 -10.51
C ALA A 42 1.57 0.38 -10.13
N SER A 43 1.39 -0.15 -8.93
CA SER A 43 0.10 -0.18 -8.26
C SER A 43 0.22 0.58 -6.94
N VAL A 44 -0.75 1.40 -6.59
CA VAL A 44 -0.81 2.03 -5.27
C VAL A 44 -1.91 1.39 -4.45
N SER A 45 -1.73 1.34 -3.14
CA SER A 45 -2.75 0.85 -2.23
C SER A 45 -2.79 1.63 -0.93
N CYS A 46 -3.94 1.53 -0.24
CA CYS A 46 -4.04 2.00 1.14
C CYS A 46 -4.51 0.89 2.08
N VAL A 47 -3.61 0.50 2.99
CA VAL A 47 -3.86 -0.56 3.97
C VAL A 47 -4.44 0.03 5.24
N ASN A 48 -5.51 -0.57 5.76
CA ASN A 48 -6.20 -0.16 6.99
C ASN A 48 -6.60 1.34 7.01
N GLY A 49 -6.89 1.92 5.84
CA GLY A 49 -7.31 3.32 5.69
C GLY A 49 -6.26 4.35 6.09
N ARG A 50 -4.98 3.97 6.21
CA ARG A 50 -3.94 4.91 6.65
C ARG A 50 -2.52 4.64 6.18
N TYR A 51 -2.22 3.43 5.72
CA TYR A 51 -0.86 3.09 5.30
C TYR A 51 -0.81 3.08 3.77
N ALA A 52 -0.26 4.14 3.19
CA ALA A 52 -0.12 4.29 1.74
C ALA A 52 1.14 3.58 1.23
N PHE A 53 1.00 2.80 0.16
CA PHE A 53 2.09 2.06 -0.48
C PHE A 53 2.05 2.24 -2.00
N VAL A 54 3.22 2.08 -2.61
CA VAL A 54 3.39 1.84 -4.04
C VAL A 54 4.12 0.52 -4.26
N TYR A 55 3.73 -0.20 -5.31
CA TYR A 55 4.24 -1.51 -5.68
C TYR A 55 4.84 -1.42 -7.08
N ASP A 56 6.03 -1.98 -7.28
CA ASP A 56 6.54 -2.28 -8.62
C ASP A 56 5.78 -3.48 -9.16
N LYS A 57 5.05 -3.30 -10.28
CA LYS A 57 4.26 -4.40 -10.86
C LYS A 57 5.10 -5.51 -11.48
N ALA A 58 6.38 -5.27 -11.75
CA ALA A 58 7.27 -6.27 -12.29
C ALA A 58 7.84 -7.20 -11.22
N THR A 59 8.14 -6.67 -10.02
CA THR A 59 8.77 -7.45 -8.93
C THR A 59 7.84 -7.76 -7.78
N ASP A 60 6.71 -7.07 -7.68
CA ASP A 60 5.78 -7.06 -6.54
C ASP A 60 6.38 -6.46 -5.25
N ASP A 61 7.56 -5.83 -5.35
CA ASP A 61 8.17 -5.11 -4.25
C ASP A 61 7.32 -3.90 -3.86
N ARG A 62 7.14 -3.69 -2.54
CA ARG A 62 6.35 -2.59 -1.99
C ARG A 62 7.20 -1.57 -1.26
N TYR A 63 6.83 -0.31 -1.39
CA TYR A 63 7.51 0.83 -0.80
C TYR A 63 6.52 1.72 -0.05
N PRO A 64 6.79 2.08 1.22
CA PRO A 64 5.90 2.91 2.01
C PRO A 64 5.97 4.37 1.53
N LEU A 65 4.80 5.00 1.34
CA LEU A 65 4.72 6.38 0.85
C LEU A 65 4.61 7.39 1.99
N ASN A 66 3.75 7.15 2.97
CA ASN A 66 3.49 8.11 4.04
C ASN A 66 4.21 7.77 5.36
N GLY A 67 4.28 8.73 6.28
CA GLY A 67 4.99 8.57 7.55
C GLY A 67 4.52 7.37 8.38
N LEU A 68 3.22 7.07 8.38
CA LEU A 68 2.69 5.90 9.09
C LEU A 68 3.15 4.58 8.48
N ALA A 69 3.16 4.48 7.15
CA ALA A 69 3.66 3.30 6.44
C ALA A 69 5.17 3.15 6.66
N ILE A 70 5.93 4.24 6.57
CA ILE A 70 7.39 4.26 6.78
C ILE A 70 7.73 3.79 8.20
N SER A 71 7.06 4.32 9.22
CA SER A 71 7.24 3.86 10.61
C SER A 71 6.83 2.40 10.78
N GLY A 72 5.76 1.96 10.13
CA GLY A 72 5.32 0.56 10.12
C GLY A 72 6.39 -0.38 9.58
N VAL A 73 7.00 -0.03 8.44
CA VAL A 73 8.10 -0.80 7.84
C VAL A 73 9.35 -0.77 8.72
N LYS A 74 9.79 0.40 9.17
CA LYS A 74 10.98 0.53 10.03
C LYS A 74 10.86 -0.24 11.36
N SER A 75 9.64 -0.39 11.88
CA SER A 75 9.38 -1.15 13.11
C SER A 75 9.22 -2.67 12.88
N GLY A 76 9.20 -3.13 11.64
CA GLY A 76 8.93 -4.53 11.29
C GLY A 76 7.46 -4.94 11.40
N LYS A 77 6.53 -3.99 11.61
CA LYS A 77 5.09 -4.25 11.66
C LYS A 77 4.47 -4.46 10.27
N LEU A 78 5.05 -3.84 9.25
CA LEU A 78 4.65 -3.96 7.85
C LEU A 78 5.87 -4.39 7.04
N GLU A 79 5.64 -5.17 5.99
CA GLU A 79 6.68 -5.50 5.02
C GLU A 79 6.85 -4.35 4.02
N GLY A 80 8.08 -4.19 3.52
CA GLY A 80 8.40 -3.21 2.49
C GLY A 80 9.86 -2.79 2.52
N SER A 81 10.30 -2.22 1.41
CA SER A 81 11.64 -1.67 1.24
C SER A 81 11.61 -0.14 1.34
N ASP A 82 12.76 0.47 1.65
CA ASP A 82 12.86 1.93 1.68
C ASP A 82 12.54 2.54 0.31
N ILE A 83 11.67 3.56 0.28
CA ILE A 83 11.28 4.25 -0.95
C ILE A 83 12.48 4.92 -1.63
N ASP A 84 13.51 5.30 -0.86
CA ASP A 84 14.73 5.92 -1.38
C ASP A 84 15.48 5.02 -2.37
N ALA A 85 15.25 3.70 -2.35
CA ALA A 85 15.84 2.75 -3.30
C ALA A 85 15.32 2.92 -4.74
N VAL A 86 14.13 3.48 -4.90
CA VAL A 86 13.43 3.62 -6.19
C VAL A 86 13.03 5.07 -6.50
N TRP A 87 13.33 6.00 -5.60
CA TRP A 87 13.00 7.41 -5.76
C TRP A 87 14.02 8.13 -6.64
N LYS A 88 13.57 8.56 -7.83
CA LYS A 88 14.39 9.28 -8.80
C LYS A 88 14.87 10.62 -8.26
N ASP A 89 16.13 10.93 -8.55
CA ASP A 89 16.66 12.28 -8.44
C ASP A 89 16.02 13.19 -9.49
N ASN A 90 15.83 14.46 -9.13
CA ASN A 90 15.38 15.49 -10.03
C ASN A 90 16.50 15.82 -11.03
N PRO A 91 16.24 15.76 -12.35
CA PRO A 91 17.28 15.98 -13.36
C PRO A 91 17.78 17.43 -13.41
N TYR A 92 17.01 18.38 -12.88
CA TYR A 92 17.29 19.81 -12.91
C TYR A 92 17.99 20.33 -11.64
N TYR A 93 17.80 19.66 -10.50
CA TYR A 93 18.30 20.12 -9.20
C TYR A 93 19.04 19.01 -8.45
N LYS A 94 20.37 19.16 -8.34
CA LYS A 94 21.23 18.19 -7.65
C LYS A 94 20.84 18.03 -6.18
N GLY A 95 20.67 16.79 -5.74
CA GLY A 95 20.33 16.45 -4.35
C GLY A 95 18.85 16.59 -4.00
N VAL A 96 18.01 16.90 -5.00
CA VAL A 96 16.56 16.97 -4.85
C VAL A 96 15.95 15.76 -5.55
N LYS A 97 14.89 15.18 -4.97
CA LYS A 97 14.11 14.10 -5.58
C LYS A 97 12.91 14.66 -6.36
N ILE A 98 12.41 13.93 -7.36
CA ILE A 98 11.14 14.30 -8.03
C ILE A 98 9.99 14.17 -7.02
N PRO A 99 9.06 15.13 -6.87
CA PRO A 99 7.96 15.01 -5.91
C PRO A 99 7.15 13.72 -6.07
N LEU A 100 6.74 13.10 -4.96
CA LEU A 100 5.92 11.87 -4.98
C LEU A 100 4.42 12.14 -5.24
N ASP A 101 4.02 13.38 -5.50
CA ASP A 101 2.61 13.80 -5.56
C ASP A 101 1.74 12.87 -6.42
N PRO A 102 2.11 12.48 -7.66
CA PRO A 102 1.26 11.62 -8.49
C PRO A 102 0.93 10.26 -7.86
N VAL A 103 1.88 9.68 -7.11
CA VAL A 103 1.69 8.38 -6.45
C VAL A 103 1.07 8.55 -5.06
N MET A 104 1.43 9.62 -4.34
CA MET A 104 0.88 9.93 -3.01
C MET A 104 -0.61 10.26 -3.07
N ASP A 105 -1.01 11.09 -4.04
CA ASP A 105 -2.39 11.52 -4.23
C ASP A 105 -3.27 10.32 -4.58
N ALA A 106 -2.81 9.49 -5.53
CA ALA A 106 -3.50 8.27 -5.92
C ALA A 106 -3.63 7.29 -4.75
N ALA A 107 -2.57 7.08 -3.96
CA ALA A 107 -2.64 6.18 -2.80
C ALA A 107 -3.54 6.71 -1.68
N THR A 108 -3.49 8.02 -1.42
CA THR A 108 -4.24 8.63 -0.31
C THR A 108 -5.73 8.73 -0.62
N ALA A 109 -6.11 8.92 -1.90
CA ALA A 109 -7.51 8.82 -2.33
C ALA A 109 -8.13 7.42 -2.05
N LEU A 110 -7.30 6.37 -1.92
CA LEU A 110 -7.75 5.04 -1.55
C LEU A 110 -7.87 4.84 -0.03
N CYS A 111 -7.41 5.79 0.78
CA CYS A 111 -7.51 5.73 2.24
C CYS A 111 -8.87 6.20 2.77
N GLU A 112 -9.70 6.82 1.93
CA GLU A 112 -11.04 7.29 2.25
C GLU A 112 -12.08 6.17 2.37
#